data_AF-A0A5W3E7S8-F1
#
_entry.id   AF-A0A5W3E7S8-F1
#
_cell.length_a   1.000
_cell.length_b   1.000
_cell.length_c   1.000
_cell.angle_alpha   90.00
_cell.angle_beta   90.00
_cell.angle_gamma   90.00
#
_symmetry.space_group_name_H-M   'P 1'
#
loop_
_entity.id
_entity.type
_entity.pdbx_description
1 polymer ?
#
loop_
_entity_poly.entity_id
_entity_poly.type
_entity_poly.pdbx_seq_one_letter_code
_entity_poly.pdbx_strand_id
1 'polypeptide(L)'
;VIQRGANANGAWIRWSDGAIEVFGTGGSNDNGLAKVVYPIALPKLSRFISIAERIGTDYGSTSNNVHVSMIVDDQVTNTGFYVRCQMYDGKPSTSAFSWRVYCAPV
;
A
#
# COMPACT_ATOMS: atom_id res chain seq x y z
N VAL A 1 6.81 18.54 11.77
CA VAL A 1 5.93 18.37 10.59
C VAL A 1 5.72 19.73 9.96
N ILE A 2 5.94 19.87 8.66
CA ILE A 2 5.77 21.14 7.93
C ILE A 2 4.52 21.15 7.05
N GLN A 3 4.06 19.97 6.61
CA GLN A 3 2.86 19.84 5.79
C GLN A 3 2.23 18.47 6.00
N ARG A 4 0.90 18.39 5.94
CA ARG A 4 0.14 17.13 5.89
C ARG A 4 -1.11 17.34 5.06
N GLY A 5 -1.70 16.26 4.57
CA GLY A 5 -2.98 16.33 3.85
C GLY A 5 -3.50 14.94 3.49
N ALA A 6 -4.66 14.92 2.83
CA ALA A 6 -5.27 13.71 2.31
C ALA A 6 -6.04 14.01 1.01
N ASN A 7 -6.21 12.97 0.20
CA ASN A 7 -7.11 12.94 -0.95
C ASN A 7 -7.66 11.51 -1.13
N ALA A 8 -8.35 11.25 -2.24
CA ALA A 8 -8.96 9.94 -2.51
C ALA A 8 -7.95 8.77 -2.53
N ASN A 9 -6.66 9.03 -2.75
CA ASN A 9 -5.61 8.02 -2.83
C ASN A 9 -4.93 7.74 -1.47
N GLY A 10 -5.22 8.52 -0.43
CA GLY A 10 -4.64 8.34 0.91
C GLY A 10 -4.22 9.65 1.55
N ALA A 11 -3.29 9.56 2.51
CA ALA A 11 -2.78 10.68 3.28
C ALA A 11 -1.26 10.75 3.23
N TRP A 12 -0.73 11.94 3.56
CA TRP A 12 0.70 12.19 3.57
C TRP A 12 1.12 13.12 4.70
N ILE A 13 2.41 13.01 5.06
CA ILE A 13 3.11 13.91 5.99
C ILE A 13 4.45 14.28 5.36
N ARG A 14 4.80 15.57 5.40
CA ARG A 14 6.16 16.07 5.13
C ARG A 14 6.76 16.61 6.42
N TRP A 15 7.96 16.18 6.75
CA TRP A 15 8.70 16.65 7.93
C TRP A 15 9.71 17.74 7.56
N SER A 16 10.17 18.47 8.58
CA SER A 16 11.10 19.59 8.44
C SER A 16 12.50 19.16 7.99
N ASP A 17 12.85 17.90 8.21
CA ASP A 17 14.08 17.28 7.73
C ASP A 17 14.02 16.90 6.24
N GLY A 18 12.88 17.13 5.56
CA GLY A 18 12.69 16.75 4.16
C GLY A 18 12.18 15.33 3.95
N ALA A 19 11.97 14.54 5.02
CA ALA A 19 11.35 13.23 4.89
C ALA A 19 9.89 13.38 4.44
N ILE A 20 9.38 12.35 3.75
CA ILE A 20 7.97 12.29 3.32
C ILE A 20 7.43 10.90 3.60
N GLU A 21 6.21 10.84 4.11
CA GLU A 21 5.48 9.59 4.23
C GLU A 21 4.14 9.70 3.53
N VAL A 22 3.79 8.64 2.83
CA VAL A 22 2.48 8.45 2.19
C VAL A 22 1.89 7.14 2.67
N PHE A 23 0.60 7.11 2.97
CA PHE A 23 -0.07 5.92 3.49
C PHE A 23 -1.55 5.90 3.11
N GLY A 24 -2.12 4.71 3.10
CA GLY A 24 -3.50 4.51 2.69
C GLY A 24 -3.97 3.07 2.86
N THR A 25 -5.15 2.80 2.31
CA THR A 25 -5.76 1.48 2.32
C THR A 25 -6.12 1.05 0.93
N GLY A 26 -5.80 -0.20 0.58
CA GLY A 26 -6.14 -0.84 -0.68
C GLY A 26 -5.45 -0.22 -1.90
N GLY A 27 -5.91 -0.68 -3.06
CA GLY A 27 -5.56 -0.23 -4.40
C GLY A 27 -6.63 -0.72 -5.39
N SER A 28 -6.67 -0.21 -6.62
CA SER A 28 -7.60 -0.72 -7.62
C SER A 28 -7.17 -2.14 -8.00
N ASN A 29 -7.93 -3.14 -7.56
CA ASN A 29 -7.61 -4.55 -7.75
C ASN A 29 -8.23 -5.07 -9.06
N ASP A 30 -7.39 -5.50 -9.98
CA ASP A 30 -7.77 -6.20 -11.20
C ASP A 30 -7.15 -7.60 -11.18
N ASN A 31 -7.99 -8.63 -11.03
CA ASN A 31 -7.57 -10.03 -11.00
C ASN A 31 -6.39 -10.31 -10.04
N GLY A 32 -6.47 -9.75 -8.82
CA GLY A 32 -5.44 -9.90 -7.80
C GLY A 32 -4.20 -9.06 -8.05
N LEU A 33 -4.20 -8.14 -9.02
CA LEU A 33 -3.17 -7.13 -9.20
C LEU A 33 -3.73 -5.78 -8.74
N ALA A 34 -3.34 -5.35 -7.54
CA ALA A 34 -3.75 -4.08 -6.98
C ALA A 34 -2.76 -2.98 -7.38
N LYS A 35 -3.27 -1.89 -7.99
CA LYS A 35 -2.51 -0.66 -8.22
C LYS A 35 -2.71 0.30 -7.06
N VAL A 36 -1.60 0.69 -6.42
CA VAL A 36 -1.56 1.75 -5.42
C VAL A 36 -1.06 3.03 -6.07
N VAL A 37 -1.82 4.11 -5.90
CA VAL A 37 -1.41 5.46 -6.32
C VAL A 37 -1.15 6.27 -5.05
N TYR A 38 -0.04 6.99 -4.99
CA TYR A 38 0.24 7.86 -3.85
C TYR A 38 -0.64 9.11 -3.89
N PRO A 39 -1.00 9.67 -2.72
CA PRO A 39 -1.73 10.94 -2.67
C PRO A 39 -0.88 12.13 -3.13
N ILE A 40 0.45 12.04 -3.08
CA ILE A 40 1.40 12.97 -3.68
C ILE A 40 2.58 12.20 -4.30
N ALA A 41 3.20 12.75 -5.34
CA ALA A 41 4.43 12.19 -5.87
C ALA A 41 5.59 12.36 -4.86
N LEU A 42 6.38 11.31 -4.71
CA LEU A 42 7.63 11.34 -3.97
C LEU A 42 8.75 11.94 -4.84
N PRO A 43 9.74 12.61 -4.24
CA PRO A 43 10.84 13.24 -4.97
C PRO A 43 11.81 12.21 -5.59
N LYS A 44 11.82 10.98 -5.07
CA LYS A 44 12.61 9.85 -5.55
C LYS A 44 11.83 8.55 -5.34
N LEU A 45 12.27 7.50 -6.04
CA LEU A 45 11.79 6.16 -5.78
C LEU A 45 12.17 5.75 -4.35
N SER A 46 11.21 5.23 -3.58
CA SER A 46 11.46 4.62 -2.28
C SER A 46 10.97 3.18 -2.26
N ARG A 47 11.80 2.31 -1.66
CA ARG A 47 11.47 0.90 -1.38
C ARG A 47 11.18 0.64 0.10
N PHE A 48 11.17 1.67 0.94
CA PHE A 48 10.72 1.55 2.33
C PHE A 48 9.20 1.51 2.37
N ILE A 49 8.65 0.39 1.89
CA ILE A 49 7.23 0.11 1.75
C ILE A 49 6.87 -0.94 2.79
N SER A 50 5.78 -0.71 3.51
CA SER A 50 5.19 -1.68 4.44
C SER A 50 3.75 -1.94 4.04
N ILE A 51 3.37 -3.21 4.04
CA ILE A 51 2.01 -3.68 3.82
C ILE A 51 1.55 -4.42 5.08
N ALA A 52 0.30 -4.20 5.46
CA ALA A 52 -0.38 -4.99 6.48
C ALA A 52 -1.68 -5.53 5.91
N GLU A 53 -1.79 -6.85 5.86
CA GLU A 53 -2.99 -7.58 5.44
C GLU A 53 -4.15 -7.30 6.39
N ARG A 54 -5.38 -7.30 5.86
CA ARG A 54 -6.58 -7.04 6.65
C ARG A 54 -7.62 -8.12 6.41
N ILE A 55 -8.05 -8.76 7.48
CA ILE A 55 -9.21 -9.64 7.51
C ILE A 55 -10.47 -8.86 7.91
N GLY A 56 -11.63 -9.30 7.42
CA GLY A 56 -12.91 -8.65 7.71
C GLY A 56 -13.43 -8.94 9.12
N THR A 57 -13.20 -10.16 9.65
CA THR A 57 -13.69 -10.58 10.97
C THR A 57 -12.83 -11.72 11.51
N ASP A 58 -12.44 -11.67 12.79
CA ASP A 58 -11.60 -12.71 13.43
C ASP A 58 -12.42 -13.85 14.07
N TYR A 59 -13.70 -13.61 14.36
CA TYR A 59 -14.58 -14.54 15.07
C TYR A 59 -15.72 -15.06 14.18
N GLY A 60 -15.96 -16.37 14.20
CA GLY A 60 -17.11 -17.01 13.55
C GLY A 60 -16.76 -18.18 12.63
N SER A 61 -17.73 -18.65 11.85
CA SER A 61 -17.58 -19.72 10.86
C SER A 61 -16.95 -19.27 9.54
N THR A 62 -16.51 -18.01 9.44
CA THR A 62 -15.92 -17.47 8.22
C THR A 62 -14.46 -17.92 8.13
N SER A 63 -14.11 -18.65 7.07
CA SER A 63 -12.73 -19.08 6.84
C SER A 63 -11.85 -17.86 6.57
N ASN A 64 -11.03 -17.47 7.54
CA ASN A 64 -9.96 -16.48 7.38
C ASN A 64 -8.78 -17.10 6.64
N ASN A 65 -9.03 -17.43 5.38
CA ASN A 65 -8.03 -17.99 4.51
C ASN A 65 -6.88 -17.00 4.40
N VAL A 66 -5.66 -17.52 4.60
CA VAL A 66 -4.44 -16.74 4.43
C VAL A 66 -4.46 -16.13 3.04
N HIS A 67 -4.19 -14.83 2.99
CA HIS A 67 -3.88 -14.12 1.77
C HIS A 67 -2.59 -13.34 1.99
N VAL A 68 -1.90 -13.06 0.90
CA VAL A 68 -0.66 -12.30 0.90
C VAL A 68 -0.69 -11.30 -0.24
N SER A 69 -0.18 -10.12 0.03
CA SER A 69 -0.08 -9.00 -0.89
C SER A 69 1.41 -8.69 -1.08
N MET A 70 1.94 -9.06 -2.23
CA MET A 70 3.37 -8.99 -2.53
C MET A 70 3.65 -7.81 -3.46
N ILE A 71 4.63 -6.97 -3.11
CA ILE A 71 5.04 -5.85 -3.95
C ILE A 71 5.70 -6.39 -5.23
N VAL A 72 5.28 -5.85 -6.38
CA VAL A 72 5.89 -6.12 -7.68
C VAL A 72 7.04 -5.11 -7.88
N ASP A 73 8.28 -5.49 -7.56
CA ASP A 73 9.41 -4.54 -7.41
C ASP A 73 9.72 -3.73 -8.68
N ASP A 74 9.64 -4.35 -9.86
CA ASP A 74 9.89 -3.69 -11.14
C ASP A 74 8.78 -2.69 -11.52
N GLN A 75 7.67 -2.67 -10.78
CA GLN A 75 6.55 -1.76 -10.95
C GLN A 75 6.41 -0.75 -9.81
N VAL A 76 7.46 -0.56 -9.00
CA VAL A 76 7.55 0.51 -8.01
C VAL A 76 8.01 1.80 -8.67
N THR A 77 7.27 2.89 -8.45
CA THR A 77 7.61 4.23 -8.96
C THR A 77 7.53 5.26 -7.83
N ASN A 78 7.92 6.50 -8.13
CA ASN A 78 7.75 7.61 -7.20
C ASN A 78 6.29 8.11 -7.08
N THR A 79 5.34 7.52 -7.82
CA THR A 79 3.90 7.90 -7.79
C THR A 79 2.99 6.78 -7.31
N GLY A 80 3.53 5.59 -7.07
CA GLY A 80 2.75 4.42 -6.70
C GLY A 80 3.52 3.13 -6.89
N PHE A 81 2.86 2.01 -6.63
CA PHE A 81 3.40 0.66 -6.82
C PHE A 81 2.27 -0.32 -7.14
N TYR A 82 2.65 -1.50 -7.60
CA TYR A 82 1.73 -2.61 -7.83
C TYR A 82 1.94 -3.72 -6.80
N VAL A 83 0.85 -4.43 -6.49
CA VAL A 83 0.81 -5.48 -5.49
C VAL A 83 0.06 -6.68 -6.04
N ARG A 84 0.70 -7.86 -6.04
CA ARG A 84 0.06 -9.14 -6.34
C ARG A 84 -0.59 -9.68 -5.07
N CYS A 85 -1.91 -9.65 -5.02
CA CYS A 85 -2.75 -10.17 -3.95
C CYS A 85 -3.17 -11.61 -4.30
N GLN A 86 -2.76 -12.58 -3.48
CA GLN A 86 -3.05 -14.00 -3.69
C GLN A 86 -3.60 -14.65 -2.42
N MET A 87 -4.55 -15.55 -2.60
CA MET A 87 -5.01 -16.47 -1.57
C MET A 87 -4.02 -17.63 -1.41
N TYR A 88 -4.13 -18.39 -0.31
CA TYR A 88 -3.33 -19.58 -0.02
C TYR A 88 -3.30 -20.63 -1.15
N ASP A 89 -4.32 -20.66 -2.02
CA ASP A 89 -4.45 -21.58 -3.15
C ASP A 89 -3.91 -20.99 -4.47
N GLY A 90 -3.23 -19.84 -4.41
CA GLY A 90 -2.65 -19.13 -5.55
C GLY A 90 -3.65 -18.33 -6.37
N LYS A 91 -4.95 -18.42 -6.08
CA LYS A 91 -5.97 -17.63 -6.76
C LYS A 91 -5.85 -16.14 -6.41
N PRO A 92 -6.31 -15.25 -7.30
CA PRO A 92 -6.47 -13.83 -6.99
C PRO A 92 -7.20 -13.59 -5.68
N SER A 93 -6.61 -12.78 -4.80
CA SER A 93 -7.30 -12.30 -3.59
C SER A 93 -7.99 -10.97 -3.86
N THR A 94 -9.21 -10.83 -3.35
CA THR A 94 -9.96 -9.57 -3.28
C THR A 94 -9.88 -8.92 -1.89
N SER A 95 -9.15 -9.54 -0.95
CA SER A 95 -8.98 -9.02 0.40
C SER A 95 -8.23 -7.68 0.38
N ALA A 96 -8.53 -6.85 1.38
CA ALA A 96 -7.92 -5.54 1.52
C ALA A 96 -6.59 -5.62 2.26
N PHE A 97 -5.75 -4.60 2.05
CA PHE A 97 -4.54 -4.35 2.83
C PHE A 97 -4.45 -2.86 3.16
N SER A 98 -3.60 -2.52 4.13
CA SER A 98 -3.13 -1.15 4.34
C SER A 98 -1.67 -1.05 3.96
N TRP A 99 -1.24 0.16 3.60
CA TRP A 99 0.13 0.39 3.15
C TRP A 99 0.67 1.72 3.67
N ARG A 100 2.00 1.78 3.79
CA ARG A 100 2.78 2.95 4.16
C ARG A 100 4.07 2.95 3.35
N VAL A 101 4.48 4.11 2.85
CA VAL A 101 5.77 4.31 2.20
C VAL A 101 6.48 5.48 2.84
N TYR A 102 7.72 5.26 3.26
CA TYR A 102 8.60 6.30 3.78
C TYR A 102 9.63 6.69 2.71
N CYS A 103 9.80 7.97 2.44
CA CYS A 103 10.84 8.52 1.61
C CYS A 103 11.80 9.31 2.51
N ALA A 104 13.03 8.83 2.64
CA ALA A 104 14.06 9.52 3.39
C ALA A 104 14.37 10.91 2.77
N PRO A 105 14.87 11.87 3.56
CA PRO A 105 15.40 13.14 3.06
C PRO A 105 16.36 12.96 1.90
N VAL A 106 16.47 13.98 1.05
CA VAL A 106 17.49 14.07 0.00
C VAL A 106 18.79 14.58 0.61
#